data_AF-A0A7Y6E0F7-F1
#
_entry.id   AF-A0A7Y6E0F7-F1
#
_cell.length_a   1.000
_cell.length_b   1.000
_cell.length_c   1.000
_cell.angle_alpha   90.00
_cell.angle_beta   90.00
_cell.angle_gamma   90.00
#
_symmetry.space_group_name_H-M   'P 1'
#
loop_
_entity.id
_entity.type
_entity.pdbx_description
1 polymer ?
#
loop_
_entity_poly.entity_id
_entity_poly.type
_entity_poly.pdbx_seq_one_letter_code
_entity_poly.pdbx_strand_id
1 'polypeptide(L)'
;MTASPPPLWDREFRLLFAAHATSVTGTAVTAVALPLTALTTLGAGVFDAALLAAAGQVPLLLLALPCGALVDRARSKKAVMITCELVCAVAVGSVPLAAAAGVLALPQLYGVAFTLAAGSVVFQAAAGAFTPDLLGGERLVAGNGAMGMAGSVADVAGAPLAGALVAAAGAARALAADAVSYLAAALLLAHVR
;
A
#
# COMPACT_ATOMS: atom_id res chain seq x y z
N MET A 1 -12.73 40.23 -6.29
CA MET A 1 -13.59 39.05 -6.49
C MET A 1 -12.67 37.84 -6.57
N THR A 2 -12.41 37.16 -5.45
CA THR A 2 -11.67 35.88 -5.47
C THR A 2 -12.63 34.82 -5.98
N ALA A 3 -12.36 34.29 -7.18
CA ALA A 3 -13.12 33.17 -7.71
C ALA A 3 -13.10 32.03 -6.68
N SER A 4 -14.24 31.40 -6.40
CA SER A 4 -14.26 30.20 -5.56
C SER A 4 -13.35 29.15 -6.20
N PRO A 5 -12.47 28.49 -5.44
CA PRO A 5 -11.57 27.50 -6.00
C PRO A 5 -12.37 26.39 -6.69
N PRO A 6 -11.87 25.83 -7.80
CA PRO A 6 -12.55 24.74 -8.50
C PRO A 6 -12.77 23.55 -7.55
N PRO A 7 -13.84 22.76 -7.76
CA PRO A 7 -14.23 21.69 -6.85
C PRO A 7 -13.10 20.65 -6.71
N LEU A 8 -12.79 20.25 -5.47
CA LEU A 8 -11.75 19.25 -5.19
C LEU A 8 -11.99 17.93 -5.91
N TRP A 9 -13.25 17.52 -6.05
CA TRP A 9 -13.65 16.20 -6.51
C TRP A 9 -13.88 16.13 -8.03
N ASP A 10 -12.90 16.57 -8.81
CA ASP A 10 -12.88 16.27 -10.23
C ASP A 10 -12.64 14.77 -10.50
N ARG A 11 -12.79 14.36 -11.76
CA ARG A 11 -12.64 12.95 -12.16
C ARG A 11 -11.27 12.40 -11.77
N GLU A 12 -10.22 13.18 -11.95
CA GLU A 12 -8.84 12.72 -11.81
C GLU A 12 -8.48 12.55 -10.34
N PHE A 13 -8.86 13.51 -9.48
CA PHE A 13 -8.69 13.40 -8.05
C PHE A 13 -9.51 12.25 -7.46
N ARG A 14 -10.75 12.02 -7.92
CA ARG A 14 -11.55 10.87 -7.46
C ARG A 14 -10.88 9.53 -7.78
N LEU A 15 -10.27 9.40 -8.95
CA LEU A 15 -9.55 8.18 -9.33
C LEU A 15 -8.29 7.99 -8.48
N LEU A 16 -7.51 9.06 -8.27
CA LEU A 16 -6.33 9.03 -7.40
C LEU A 16 -6.71 8.70 -5.95
N PHE A 17 -7.73 9.38 -5.41
CA PHE A 17 -8.24 9.14 -4.07
C PHE A 17 -8.76 7.71 -3.91
N ALA A 18 -9.57 7.22 -4.85
CA ALA A 18 -10.09 5.86 -4.79
C ALA A 18 -8.98 4.81 -4.87
N ALA A 19 -7.96 5.03 -5.71
CA ALA A 19 -6.80 4.16 -5.77
C ALA A 19 -6.06 4.14 -4.43
N HIS A 20 -5.76 5.32 -3.88
CA HIS A 20 -5.07 5.44 -2.60
C HIS A 20 -5.88 4.79 -1.47
N ALA A 21 -7.16 5.13 -1.33
CA ALA A 21 -8.04 4.60 -0.29
C ALA A 21 -8.17 3.07 -0.36
N THR A 22 -8.28 2.52 -1.56
CA THR A 22 -8.34 1.06 -1.76
C THR A 22 -7.04 0.39 -1.33
N SER A 23 -5.89 0.93 -1.78
CA SER A 23 -4.55 0.42 -1.47
C SER A 23 -4.25 0.47 0.04
N VAL A 24 -4.51 1.59 0.72
CA VAL A 24 -4.26 1.69 2.17
C VAL A 24 -5.19 0.81 3.00
N THR A 25 -6.43 0.59 2.56
CA THR A 25 -7.38 -0.30 3.24
C THR A 25 -6.89 -1.75 3.20
N GLY A 26 -6.43 -2.22 2.05
CA GLY A 26 -5.83 -3.56 1.94
C GLY A 26 -4.54 -3.67 2.75
N THR A 27 -3.67 -2.65 2.66
CA THR A 27 -2.41 -2.62 3.41
C THR A 27 -2.66 -2.75 4.91
N ALA A 28 -3.71 -2.11 5.43
CA ALA A 28 -4.08 -2.20 6.84
C ALA A 28 -4.54 -3.61 7.23
N VAL A 29 -5.14 -4.37 6.31
CA VAL A 29 -5.42 -5.81 6.51
C VAL A 29 -4.12 -6.60 6.59
N THR A 30 -3.18 -6.36 5.68
CA THR A 30 -1.89 -7.04 5.64
C THR A 30 -1.03 -6.76 6.86
N ALA A 31 -1.10 -5.56 7.42
CA ALA A 31 -0.40 -5.19 8.66
C ALA A 31 -0.73 -6.13 9.84
N VAL A 32 -1.93 -6.73 9.84
CA VAL A 32 -2.37 -7.70 10.85
C VAL A 32 -2.24 -9.13 10.35
N ALA A 33 -2.65 -9.41 9.11
CA ALA A 33 -2.68 -10.76 8.55
C ALA A 33 -1.28 -11.35 8.32
N LEU A 34 -0.28 -10.54 7.97
CA LEU A 34 1.08 -11.01 7.66
C LEU A 34 1.80 -11.55 8.92
N PRO A 35 1.85 -10.81 10.06
CA PRO A 35 2.42 -11.37 11.30
C PRO A 35 1.62 -12.56 11.83
N LEU A 36 0.28 -12.53 11.73
CA LEU A 36 -0.55 -13.67 12.13
C LEU A 36 -0.29 -14.90 11.27
N THR A 37 -0.01 -14.73 9.98
CA THR A 37 0.39 -15.84 9.11
C THR A 37 1.70 -16.46 9.57
N ALA A 38 2.71 -15.65 9.90
CA ALA A 38 3.96 -16.14 10.45
C ALA A 38 3.74 -16.95 11.74
N LEU A 39 2.93 -16.42 12.67
CA LEU A 39 2.68 -17.07 13.96
C LEU A 39 1.84 -18.35 13.83
N THR A 40 0.71 -18.28 13.13
CA THR A 40 -0.29 -19.36 13.12
C THR A 40 -0.02 -20.43 12.08
N THR A 41 0.63 -20.09 10.97
CA THR A 41 0.90 -21.03 9.87
C THR A 41 2.31 -21.59 9.93
N LEU A 42 3.29 -20.79 10.37
CA LEU A 42 4.71 -21.19 10.38
C LEU A 42 5.28 -21.40 11.79
N GLY A 43 4.50 -21.15 12.86
CA GLY A 43 4.96 -21.30 14.24
C GLY A 43 6.07 -20.33 14.63
N ALA A 44 6.09 -19.13 14.02
CA ALA A 44 7.13 -18.12 14.22
C ALA A 44 7.31 -17.76 15.70
N GLY A 45 8.57 -17.69 16.14
CA GLY A 45 8.92 -17.24 17.47
C GLY A 45 8.95 -15.72 17.60
N VAL A 46 9.30 -15.24 18.80
CA VAL A 46 9.47 -13.79 19.06
C VAL A 46 10.55 -13.17 18.18
N PHE A 47 11.64 -13.90 17.95
CA PHE A 47 12.74 -13.44 17.10
C PHE A 47 12.31 -13.25 15.64
N ASP A 48 11.53 -14.20 15.10
CA ASP A 48 11.03 -14.13 13.73
C ASP A 48 10.04 -12.97 13.55
N ALA A 49 9.17 -12.74 14.54
CA ALA A 49 8.26 -11.60 14.55
C ALA A 49 9.03 -10.27 14.59
N ALA A 50 10.11 -10.18 15.39
CA ALA A 50 10.97 -9.01 15.42
C ALA A 50 11.68 -8.78 14.08
N LEU A 51 12.15 -9.84 13.43
CA LEU A 51 12.79 -9.77 12.11
C LEU A 51 11.80 -9.35 11.02
N LEU A 52 10.56 -9.85 11.06
CA LEU A 52 9.48 -9.43 10.16
C LEU A 52 9.16 -7.94 10.33
N ALA A 53 9.03 -7.47 11.58
CA ALA A 53 8.81 -6.06 11.87
C ALA A 53 9.98 -5.20 11.37
N ALA A 54 11.22 -5.64 11.59
CA ALA A 54 12.41 -4.96 11.08
C ALA A 54 12.39 -4.90 9.53
N ALA A 55 12.08 -6.00 8.85
CA ALA A 55 11.97 -6.04 7.39
C ALA A 55 10.96 -5.02 6.84
N GLY A 56 9.86 -4.77 7.55
CA GLY A 56 8.88 -3.73 7.21
C GLY A 56 9.32 -2.30 7.48
N GLN A 57 10.41 -2.07 8.23
CA GLN A 57 10.92 -0.73 8.56
C GLN A 57 12.20 -0.37 7.81
N VAL A 58 13.03 -1.36 7.46
CA VAL A 58 14.31 -1.14 6.76
C VAL A 58 14.15 -0.32 5.47
N PRO A 59 13.15 -0.58 4.59
CA PRO A 59 12.98 0.21 3.38
C PRO A 59 12.76 1.69 3.67
N LEU A 60 12.02 2.05 4.71
CA LEU A 60 11.81 3.44 5.09
C LEU A 60 13.15 4.14 5.37
N LEU A 61 14.04 3.49 6.12
CA LEU A 61 15.35 4.03 6.47
C LEU A 61 16.29 4.14 5.26
N LEU A 62 16.29 3.10 4.41
CA LEU A 62 17.19 3.03 3.26
C LEU A 62 16.72 3.91 2.09
N LEU A 63 15.40 4.04 1.92
CA LEU A 63 14.80 4.61 0.73
C LEU A 63 14.22 6.02 0.91
N ALA A 64 14.06 6.51 2.15
CA ALA A 64 13.50 7.85 2.40
C ALA A 64 14.22 8.98 1.65
N LEU A 65 15.56 8.94 1.57
CA LEU A 65 16.36 9.92 0.82
C LEU A 65 16.46 9.64 -0.69
N PRO A 66 16.86 8.43 -1.15
CA PRO A 66 17.09 8.21 -2.58
C PRO A 66 15.80 8.15 -3.41
N CYS A 67 14.65 7.81 -2.82
CA CYS A 67 13.40 7.71 -3.59
C CYS A 67 12.97 9.04 -4.22
N GLY A 68 13.18 10.18 -3.56
CA GLY A 68 12.87 11.49 -4.15
C GLY A 68 13.65 11.72 -5.45
N ALA A 69 14.97 11.52 -5.42
CA ALA A 69 15.82 11.66 -6.61
C ALA A 69 15.49 10.63 -7.72
N LEU A 70 15.10 9.40 -7.36
CA LEU A 70 14.67 8.38 -8.31
C LEU A 70 13.36 8.78 -9.01
N VAL A 71 12.38 9.29 -8.25
CA VAL A 71 11.08 9.74 -8.75
C VAL A 71 11.22 11.01 -9.60
N ASP A 72 12.07 11.96 -9.19
CA ASP A 72 12.31 13.19 -9.95
C ASP A 72 12.87 12.92 -11.35
N ARG A 73 13.65 11.84 -11.49
CA ARG A 73 14.20 11.40 -12.78
C ARG A 73 13.25 10.50 -13.58
N ALA A 74 12.15 10.05 -12.98
CA ALA A 74 11.22 9.16 -13.65
C ALA A 74 10.44 9.91 -14.73
N ARG A 75 10.36 9.32 -15.93
CA ARG A 75 9.61 9.92 -17.06
C ARG A 75 8.11 10.05 -16.77
N SER A 76 7.56 9.20 -15.91
CA SER A 76 6.14 9.20 -15.55
C SER A 76 5.95 8.75 -14.10
N LYS A 77 5.55 9.70 -13.25
CA LYS A 77 5.22 9.46 -11.82
C LYS A 77 4.05 8.48 -11.69
N LYS A 78 3.05 8.61 -12.56
CA LYS A 78 1.93 7.66 -12.70
C LYS A 78 2.42 6.24 -12.95
N ALA A 79 3.36 6.04 -13.88
CA ALA A 79 3.89 4.71 -14.18
C ALA A 79 4.64 4.10 -12.98
N VAL A 80 5.36 4.92 -12.21
CA VAL A 80 6.00 4.50 -10.96
C VAL A 80 4.96 4.01 -9.96
N MET A 81 3.90 4.79 -9.72
CA MET A 81 2.83 4.40 -8.80
C MET A 81 2.16 3.08 -9.20
N ILE A 82 1.83 2.90 -10.49
CA ILE A 82 1.24 1.65 -11.01
C ILE A 82 2.21 0.48 -10.82
N THR A 83 3.50 0.68 -11.10
CA THR A 83 4.50 -0.38 -10.95
C THR A 83 4.64 -0.81 -9.49
N CYS A 84 4.63 0.14 -8.55
CA CYS A 84 4.64 -0.16 -7.11
C CYS A 84 3.44 -1.02 -6.72
N GLU A 85 2.24 -0.62 -7.10
CA GLU A 85 1.00 -1.36 -6.81
C GLU A 85 1.06 -2.79 -7.39
N LEU A 86 1.52 -2.96 -8.64
CA LEU A 86 1.65 -4.29 -9.25
C LEU A 86 2.71 -5.16 -8.57
N VAL A 87 3.85 -4.60 -8.20
CA VAL A 87 4.91 -5.32 -7.49
C VAL A 87 4.42 -5.75 -6.11
N CYS A 88 3.73 -4.86 -5.39
CA CYS A 88 3.11 -5.18 -4.10
C CYS A 88 2.03 -6.26 -4.24
N ALA A 89 1.17 -6.19 -5.27
CA ALA A 89 0.16 -7.20 -5.55
C ALA A 89 0.76 -8.60 -5.75
N VAL A 90 1.84 -8.68 -6.55
CA VAL A 90 2.55 -9.95 -6.78
C VAL A 90 3.21 -10.44 -5.50
N ALA A 91 3.86 -9.56 -4.75
CA ALA A 91 4.51 -9.91 -3.49
C ALA A 91 3.51 -10.47 -2.47
N VAL A 92 2.45 -9.73 -2.13
CA VAL A 92 1.48 -10.19 -1.14
C VAL A 92 0.63 -11.35 -1.65
N GLY A 93 0.29 -11.37 -2.95
CA GLY A 93 -0.43 -12.47 -3.60
C GLY A 93 0.37 -13.78 -3.64
N SER A 94 1.70 -13.73 -3.57
CA SER A 94 2.54 -14.93 -3.50
C SER A 94 2.32 -15.72 -2.19
N VAL A 95 1.89 -15.07 -1.11
CA VAL A 95 1.73 -15.70 0.21
C VAL A 95 0.60 -16.73 0.25
N PRO A 96 -0.66 -16.40 -0.12
CA PRO A 96 -1.74 -17.40 -0.16
C PRO A 96 -1.45 -18.54 -1.15
N LEU A 97 -0.77 -18.24 -2.26
CA LEU A 97 -0.38 -19.26 -3.24
C LEU A 97 0.66 -20.23 -2.67
N ALA A 98 1.70 -19.72 -2.01
CA ALA A 98 2.72 -20.53 -1.36
C ALA A 98 2.15 -21.33 -0.17
N ALA A 99 1.22 -20.74 0.58
CA ALA A 99 0.51 -21.42 1.66
C ALA A 99 -0.32 -22.60 1.13
N ALA A 100 -1.07 -22.40 0.05
CA ALA A 100 -1.87 -23.45 -0.60
C ALA A 100 -1.00 -24.56 -1.19
N ALA A 101 0.20 -24.22 -1.69
CA ALA A 101 1.18 -25.18 -2.20
C ALA A 101 2.02 -25.86 -1.11
N GLY A 102 1.88 -25.48 0.17
CA GLY A 102 2.64 -26.05 1.28
C GLY A 102 4.14 -25.70 1.28
N VAL A 103 4.53 -24.67 0.54
CA VAL A 103 5.94 -24.23 0.39
C VAL A 103 6.21 -22.87 1.05
N LEU A 104 5.23 -22.33 1.78
CA LEU A 104 5.36 -21.06 2.49
C LEU A 104 6.47 -21.14 3.55
N ALA A 105 7.35 -20.13 3.58
CA ALA A 105 8.44 -20.05 4.53
C ALA A 105 8.65 -18.61 5.05
N LEU A 106 9.26 -18.48 6.23
CA LEU A 106 9.52 -17.18 6.86
C LEU A 106 10.33 -16.21 5.99
N PRO A 107 11.38 -16.63 5.26
CA PRO A 107 12.10 -15.72 4.36
C PRO A 107 11.22 -15.06 3.30
N GLN A 108 10.17 -15.75 2.83
CA GLN A 108 9.20 -15.16 1.91
C GLN A 108 8.41 -14.04 2.59
N LEU A 109 7.94 -14.25 3.82
CA LEU A 109 7.21 -13.21 4.56
C LEU A 109 8.07 -11.98 4.83
N TYR A 110 9.36 -12.16 5.12
CA TYR A 110 10.32 -11.05 5.24
C TYR A 110 10.49 -10.29 3.93
N GLY A 111 10.65 -11.02 2.82
CA GLY A 111 10.71 -10.44 1.48
C GLY A 111 9.45 -9.64 1.15
N VAL A 112 8.27 -10.19 1.44
CA VAL A 112 6.98 -9.52 1.23
C VAL A 112 6.89 -8.25 2.08
N ALA A 113 7.17 -8.32 3.38
CA ALA A 113 7.15 -7.16 4.27
C ALA A 113 8.07 -6.04 3.75
N PHE A 114 9.29 -6.40 3.33
CA PHE A 114 10.25 -5.47 2.75
C PHE A 114 9.72 -4.86 1.44
N THR A 115 9.18 -5.67 0.53
CA THR A 115 8.66 -5.19 -0.75
C THR A 115 7.48 -4.24 -0.56
N LEU A 116 6.55 -4.55 0.34
CA LEU A 116 5.40 -3.69 0.62
C LEU A 116 5.85 -2.34 1.21
N ALA A 117 6.79 -2.36 2.16
CA ALA A 117 7.33 -1.13 2.73
C ALA A 117 8.13 -0.31 1.71
N ALA A 118 8.95 -0.95 0.87
CA ALA A 118 9.66 -0.29 -0.21
C ALA A 118 8.70 0.33 -1.24
N GLY A 119 7.67 -0.43 -1.65
CA GLY A 119 6.62 0.02 -2.53
C GLY A 119 5.88 1.23 -1.97
N SER A 120 5.56 1.22 -0.68
CA SER A 120 4.94 2.36 0.02
C SER A 120 5.82 3.61 -0.03
N VAL A 121 7.12 3.50 0.27
CA VAL A 121 8.04 4.65 0.23
C VAL A 121 8.14 5.23 -1.19
N VAL A 122 8.30 4.39 -2.20
CA VAL A 122 8.39 4.82 -3.60
C VAL A 122 7.06 5.43 -4.06
N PHE A 123 5.93 4.82 -3.71
CA PHE A 123 4.59 5.32 -4.03
C PHE A 123 4.36 6.69 -3.40
N GLN A 124 4.68 6.88 -2.13
CA GLN A 124 4.51 8.16 -1.43
C GLN A 124 5.37 9.26 -2.05
N ALA A 125 6.61 8.94 -2.44
CA ALA A 125 7.47 9.87 -3.17
C ALA A 125 6.85 10.25 -4.53
N ALA A 126 6.36 9.28 -5.29
CA ALA A 126 5.71 9.50 -6.58
C ALA A 126 4.39 10.29 -6.45
N ALA A 127 3.54 9.94 -5.49
CA ALA A 127 2.28 10.61 -5.20
C ALA A 127 2.50 12.04 -4.72
N GLY A 128 3.51 12.28 -3.87
CA GLY A 128 3.89 13.61 -3.43
C GLY A 128 4.36 14.52 -4.56
N ALA A 129 4.99 13.95 -5.60
CA ALA A 129 5.40 14.68 -6.80
C ALA A 129 4.28 14.78 -7.86
N PHE A 130 3.29 13.88 -7.85
CA PHE A 130 2.20 13.81 -8.83
C PHE A 130 0.98 14.64 -8.43
N THR A 131 0.65 14.68 -7.14
CA THR A 131 -0.53 15.40 -6.61
C THR A 131 -0.49 16.91 -6.86
N PRO A 132 0.66 17.61 -6.72
CA PRO A 132 0.78 19.03 -7.09
C PRO A 132 0.48 19.30 -8.55
N ASP A 133 0.96 18.44 -9.46
CA ASP A 133 0.71 18.56 -10.89
C ASP A 133 -0.78 18.36 -11.21
N LEU A 134 -1.47 17.50 -10.45
CA LEU A 134 -2.88 17.16 -10.65
C LEU A 134 -3.85 18.23 -10.10
N LEU A 135 -3.60 18.70 -8.88
CA LEU A 135 -4.55 19.55 -8.14
C LEU A 135 -4.26 21.05 -8.28
N GLY A 136 -3.00 21.42 -8.54
CA GLY A 136 -2.54 22.80 -8.44
C GLY A 136 -2.47 23.29 -6.98
N GLY A 137 -1.68 24.35 -6.74
CA GLY A 137 -1.32 24.81 -5.39
C GLY A 137 -2.51 25.09 -4.45
N GLU A 138 -3.60 25.66 -4.97
CA GLU A 138 -4.77 26.04 -4.15
C GLU A 138 -5.54 24.85 -3.57
N ARG A 139 -5.50 23.68 -4.22
CA ARG A 139 -6.25 22.48 -3.83
C ARG A 139 -5.41 21.46 -3.05
N LEU A 140 -4.09 21.65 -3.00
CA LEU A 140 -3.15 20.68 -2.43
C LEU A 140 -3.43 20.34 -0.97
N VAL A 141 -3.72 21.35 -0.14
CA VAL A 141 -3.98 21.14 1.30
C VAL A 141 -5.23 20.29 1.49
N ALA A 142 -6.30 20.58 0.75
CA ALA A 142 -7.55 19.83 0.82
C ALA A 142 -7.39 18.40 0.27
N GLY A 143 -6.64 18.23 -0.82
CA GLY A 143 -6.33 16.92 -1.40
C GLY A 143 -5.51 16.03 -0.46
N ASN A 144 -4.44 16.58 0.12
CA ASN A 144 -3.63 15.87 1.12
C ASN A 144 -4.43 15.54 2.38
N GLY A 145 -5.31 16.46 2.82
CA GLY A 145 -6.23 16.19 3.93
C GLY A 145 -7.15 15.01 3.66
N ALA A 146 -7.74 14.93 2.46
CA ALA A 146 -8.56 13.80 2.07
C ALA A 146 -7.77 12.49 1.98
N MET A 147 -6.59 12.48 1.35
CA MET A 147 -5.72 11.30 1.30
C MET A 147 -5.29 10.84 2.70
N GLY A 148 -4.91 11.77 3.58
CA GLY A 148 -4.58 11.50 4.98
C GLY A 148 -5.76 10.92 5.75
N MET A 149 -6.97 11.45 5.55
CA MET A 149 -8.18 10.87 6.15
C MET A 149 -8.43 9.43 5.70
N ALA A 150 -8.21 9.11 4.41
CA ALA A 150 -8.35 7.74 3.94
C ALA A 150 -7.36 6.80 4.64
N GLY A 151 -6.11 7.23 4.84
CA GLY A 151 -5.12 6.50 5.63
C GLY A 151 -5.56 6.30 7.07
N SER A 152 -5.98 7.37 7.77
CA SER A 152 -6.43 7.26 9.16
C SER A 152 -7.66 6.36 9.32
N VAL A 153 -8.61 6.41 8.38
CA VAL A 153 -9.77 5.51 8.38
C VAL A 153 -9.31 4.06 8.19
N ALA A 154 -8.37 3.82 7.28
CA ALA A 154 -7.82 2.48 7.06
C ALA A 154 -7.06 1.96 8.29
N ASP A 155 -6.27 2.79 8.99
CA ASP A 155 -5.57 2.37 10.21
C ASP A 155 -6.54 1.98 11.34
N VAL A 156 -7.63 2.73 11.50
CA VAL A 156 -8.64 2.48 12.54
C VAL A 156 -9.53 1.29 12.18
N ALA A 157 -10.02 1.22 10.94
CA ALA A 157 -10.92 0.16 10.49
C ALA A 157 -10.18 -1.12 10.10
N GLY A 158 -8.89 -1.03 9.80
CA GLY A 158 -8.08 -2.12 9.27
C GLY A 158 -7.95 -3.30 10.20
N ALA A 159 -7.67 -3.08 11.48
CA ALA A 159 -7.53 -4.19 12.44
C ALA A 159 -8.84 -5.00 12.64
N PRO A 160 -10.01 -4.38 12.84
CA PRO A 160 -11.29 -5.10 12.84
C PRO A 160 -11.57 -5.84 11.54
N LEU A 161 -11.34 -5.19 10.38
CA LEU A 161 -11.54 -5.81 9.06
C LEU A 161 -10.62 -7.01 8.86
N ALA A 162 -9.36 -6.88 9.24
CA ALA A 162 -8.38 -7.96 9.19
C ALA A 162 -8.80 -9.12 10.09
N GLY A 163 -9.20 -8.85 11.33
CA GLY A 163 -9.67 -9.86 12.27
C GLY A 163 -10.86 -10.65 11.70
N ALA A 164 -11.83 -9.96 11.11
CA ALA A 164 -12.98 -10.60 10.46
C ALA A 164 -12.57 -11.48 9.26
N LEU A 165 -11.68 -10.98 8.39
CA LEU A 165 -11.19 -11.74 7.23
C LEU A 165 -10.36 -12.95 7.65
N VAL A 166 -9.48 -12.79 8.63
CA VAL A 166 -8.65 -13.86 9.20
C VAL A 166 -9.53 -14.92 9.85
N ALA A 167 -10.55 -14.52 10.61
CA ALA A 167 -11.50 -15.46 11.22
C ALA A 167 -12.30 -16.25 10.18
N ALA A 168 -12.71 -15.61 9.08
CA ALA A 168 -13.54 -16.24 8.05
C ALA A 168 -12.74 -17.12 7.08
N ALA A 169 -11.53 -16.70 6.70
CA ALA A 169 -10.76 -17.34 5.61
C ALA A 169 -9.40 -17.89 6.06
N GLY A 170 -8.92 -17.56 7.25
CA GLY A 170 -7.56 -17.84 7.73
C GLY A 170 -6.55 -16.75 7.34
N ALA A 171 -5.45 -16.68 8.09
CA ALA A 171 -4.48 -15.58 7.99
C ALA A 171 -3.84 -15.45 6.59
N ALA A 172 -3.34 -16.54 6.04
CA ALA A 172 -2.69 -16.52 4.72
C ALA A 172 -3.66 -16.14 3.59
N ARG A 173 -4.93 -16.57 3.66
CA ARG A 173 -5.93 -16.29 2.62
C ARG A 173 -6.49 -14.88 2.72
N ALA A 174 -6.52 -14.29 3.93
CA ALA A 174 -6.91 -12.90 4.11
C ALA A 174 -5.99 -11.92 3.33
N LEU A 175 -4.71 -12.27 3.14
CA LEU A 175 -3.75 -11.50 2.34
C LEU A 175 -4.13 -11.40 0.85
N ALA A 176 -4.98 -12.30 0.34
CA ALA A 176 -5.49 -12.19 -1.02
C ALA A 176 -6.38 -10.95 -1.20
N ALA A 177 -7.06 -10.49 -0.14
CA ALA A 177 -7.85 -9.26 -0.19
C ALA A 177 -6.96 -8.05 -0.51
N ASP A 178 -5.76 -8.00 0.06
CA ASP A 178 -4.81 -6.92 -0.20
C ASP A 178 -4.20 -7.01 -1.61
N ALA A 179 -3.91 -8.23 -2.08
CA ALA A 179 -3.47 -8.41 -3.47
C ALA A 179 -4.50 -7.84 -4.47
N VAL A 180 -5.79 -8.05 -4.21
CA VAL A 180 -6.88 -7.51 -5.04
C VAL A 180 -6.98 -6.00 -4.92
N SER A 181 -6.81 -5.40 -3.73
CA SER A 181 -6.81 -3.94 -3.59
C SER A 181 -5.65 -3.29 -4.34
N TYR A 182 -4.44 -3.86 -4.30
CA TYR A 182 -3.31 -3.35 -5.07
C TYR A 182 -3.60 -3.40 -6.59
N LEU A 183 -4.17 -4.49 -7.09
CA LEU A 183 -4.58 -4.58 -8.50
C LEU A 183 -5.67 -3.57 -8.86
N ALA A 184 -6.67 -3.39 -8.01
CA ALA A 184 -7.74 -2.42 -8.21
C ALA A 184 -7.21 -0.99 -8.21
N ALA A 185 -6.30 -0.66 -7.30
CA ALA A 185 -5.64 0.65 -7.23
C ALA A 185 -4.75 0.90 -8.47
N ALA A 186 -3.97 -0.10 -8.91
CA ALA A 186 -3.20 -0.01 -10.16
C ALA A 186 -4.10 0.28 -11.37
N LEU A 187 -5.26 -0.40 -11.46
CA LEU A 187 -6.25 -0.16 -12.51
C LEU A 187 -6.85 1.25 -12.43
N LEU A 188 -7.22 1.71 -11.23
CA LEU A 188 -7.75 3.07 -11.04
C LEU A 188 -6.74 4.14 -11.45
N LEU A 189 -5.48 3.98 -11.06
CA LEU A 189 -4.38 4.85 -11.47
C LEU A 189 -4.18 4.86 -12.98
N ALA A 190 -4.30 3.71 -13.65
CA ALA A 190 -4.17 3.63 -15.10
C ALA A 190 -5.19 4.52 -15.84
N HIS A 191 -6.35 4.79 -15.24
CA HIS A 191 -7.41 5.64 -15.80
C HIS A 191 -7.26 7.14 -15.50
N VAL A 192 -6.31 7.52 -14.65
CA VAL A 192 -5.92 8.92 -14.40
C VAL A 192 -5.19 9.47 -15.62
N ARG A 193 -5.48 10.68 -16.06
CA ARG A 193 -4.89 11.30 -17.26
C ARG A 193 -3.64 12.11 -16.96
#